data_AF-A0A1R1PJA8-F1
#
_entry.id   AF-A0A1R1PJA8-F1
#
_cell.length_a   1.000
_cell.length_b   1.000
_cell.length_c   1.000
_cell.angle_alpha   90.00
_cell.angle_beta   90.00
_cell.angle_gamma   90.00
#
_symmetry.space_group_name_H-M   'P 1'
#
loop_
_entity.id
_entity.type
_entity.pdbx_description
1 polymer ?
#
loop_
_entity_poly.entity_id
_entity_poly.type
_entity_poly.pdbx_seq_one_letter_code
_entity_poly.pdbx_strand_id
1 'polypeptide(L)'
;MTLYLNRRYGVFMNTIYGLICVVFMFLYMVGELTTINGAFELLTDVNPLVPVIVLAAVVTIYSSFGGVYASLITDAFQSVFALVLIIMTSITIAVNIKIPQGAIENVGLLKPTKVGWVTIYVMIIALLSSAMFHQGFWQRAFASKNNRDLRISTYIGGSIVFILFTLVGIFGLLAAWSGTWSADSDILGYQSYFTLLATMPSWVIAITVVIITCLACSALDTCMCAMIASINDLTYQKMSLRVIRVLVLVIMIPVVVVSLKQIDVLKIFLLADLMSSATFIPIFIGLIHQFSFIEEFDACVGAIGGILSVGIFGTIYYGNAKDGWGLLMLPDGLYMDDYSVLGAFLAAPIGSLIFTGLGFCLRSVFLRFFPRKQQVEQSSEMQKI
;
A
#
# COMPACT_ATOMS: atom_id res chain seq x y z
N MET A 1 -0.66 3.17 15.21
CA MET A 1 -1.35 1.87 15.37
C MET A 1 -0.51 0.88 16.19
N THR A 2 0.78 0.78 15.92
CA THR A 2 1.83 0.13 16.76
C THR A 2 1.58 0.21 18.27
N LEU A 3 1.52 1.43 18.85
CA LEU A 3 1.30 1.63 20.28
C LEU A 3 -0.01 1.03 20.79
N TYR A 4 -1.07 1.09 19.99
CA TYR A 4 -2.35 0.47 20.32
C TYR A 4 -2.22 -1.05 20.36
N LEU A 5 -1.58 -1.67 19.36
CA LEU A 5 -1.37 -3.11 19.31
C LEU A 5 -0.46 -3.61 20.44
N ASN A 6 0.54 -2.82 20.85
CA ASN A 6 1.37 -3.14 22.01
C ASN A 6 0.54 -3.19 23.31
N ARG A 7 -0.44 -2.30 23.46
CA ARG A 7 -1.35 -2.31 24.61
C ARG A 7 -2.42 -3.40 24.51
N ARG A 8 -2.90 -3.69 23.29
CA ARG A 8 -3.99 -4.64 23.04
C ARG A 8 -3.54 -6.10 23.08
N TYR A 9 -2.39 -6.40 22.49
CA TYR A 9 -1.86 -7.75 22.37
C TYR A 9 -0.59 -7.90 23.20
N GLY A 10 0.44 -7.13 22.87
CA GLY A 10 1.73 -7.22 23.51
C GLY A 10 2.87 -6.87 22.54
N VAL A 11 4.09 -7.12 23.01
CA VAL A 11 5.33 -6.71 22.35
C VAL A 11 5.57 -7.46 21.05
N PHE A 12 5.38 -8.79 21.02
CA PHE A 12 5.66 -9.62 19.86
C PHE A 12 4.76 -9.25 18.69
N MET A 13 3.44 -9.13 18.92
CA MET A 13 2.52 -8.75 17.85
C MET A 13 2.80 -7.33 17.35
N ASN A 14 3.15 -6.41 18.25
CA ASN A 14 3.60 -5.07 17.88
C ASN A 14 4.88 -5.10 17.01
N THR A 15 5.84 -5.96 17.34
CA THR A 15 7.07 -6.12 16.55
C THR A 15 6.78 -6.66 15.16
N ILE A 16 5.97 -7.72 15.03
CA ILE A 16 5.56 -8.27 13.73
C ILE A 16 4.89 -7.18 12.89
N TYR A 17 3.90 -6.50 13.45
CA TYR A 17 3.19 -5.42 12.76
C TYR A 17 4.12 -4.28 12.33
N GLY A 18 4.99 -3.82 13.23
CA GLY A 18 5.93 -2.73 12.94
C GLY A 18 6.91 -3.10 11.82
N LEU A 19 7.44 -4.32 11.83
CA LEU A 19 8.33 -4.81 10.75
C LEU A 19 7.60 -4.86 9.40
N ILE A 20 6.36 -5.34 9.37
CA ILE A 20 5.54 -5.33 8.14
C ILE A 20 5.31 -3.90 7.67
N CYS A 21 4.99 -2.95 8.56
CA CYS A 21 4.84 -1.54 8.20
C CYS A 21 6.12 -0.96 7.58
N VAL A 22 7.30 -1.33 8.09
CA VAL A 22 8.59 -0.86 7.55
C VAL A 22 8.81 -1.41 6.14
N VAL A 23 8.62 -2.71 5.91
CA VAL A 23 8.74 -3.33 4.59
C VAL A 23 7.71 -2.74 3.63
N PHE A 24 6.47 -2.59 4.08
CA PHE A 24 5.37 -2.04 3.32
C PHE A 24 5.68 -0.61 2.84
N MET A 25 6.15 0.27 3.73
CA MET A 25 6.55 1.64 3.38
C MET A 25 7.75 1.67 2.43
N PHE A 26 8.72 0.76 2.63
CA PHE A 26 9.86 0.63 1.73
C PHE A 26 9.41 0.30 0.31
N LEU A 27 8.57 -0.72 0.14
CA LEU A 27 8.04 -1.12 -1.17
C LEU A 27 7.24 0.01 -1.81
N TYR A 28 6.43 0.73 -1.03
CA TYR A 28 5.68 1.89 -1.54
C TYR A 28 6.61 2.98 -2.07
N MET A 29 7.66 3.36 -1.33
CA MET A 29 8.62 4.36 -1.82
C MET A 29 9.35 3.91 -3.09
N VAL A 30 9.69 2.62 -3.19
CA VAL A 30 10.27 2.06 -4.42
C VAL A 30 9.29 2.22 -5.58
N GLY A 31 8.01 1.87 -5.39
CA GLY A 31 6.96 2.02 -6.40
C GLY A 31 6.77 3.47 -6.87
N GLU A 32 6.79 4.43 -5.95
CA GLU A 32 6.72 5.86 -6.26
C GLU A 32 7.90 6.33 -7.13
N LEU A 33 9.13 5.99 -6.76
CA LEU A 33 10.31 6.36 -7.56
C LEU A 33 10.34 5.66 -8.93
N THR A 34 9.91 4.39 -9.01
CA THR A 34 9.80 3.67 -10.28
C THR A 34 8.76 4.32 -11.19
N THR A 35 7.64 4.80 -10.63
CA THR A 35 6.61 5.51 -11.39
C THR A 35 7.16 6.81 -11.98
N ILE A 36 7.91 7.59 -11.20
CA ILE A 36 8.57 8.81 -11.69
C ILE A 36 9.61 8.49 -12.77
N ASN A 37 10.42 7.45 -12.57
CA ASN A 37 11.39 7.02 -13.58
C ASN A 37 10.69 6.74 -14.93
N GLY A 38 9.64 5.90 -14.92
CA GLY A 38 8.89 5.56 -16.13
C GLY A 38 8.13 6.75 -16.74
N ALA A 39 7.64 7.68 -15.92
CA ALA A 39 6.98 8.88 -16.43
C ALA A 39 7.96 9.81 -17.17
N PHE A 40 9.16 10.04 -16.63
CA PHE A 40 10.18 10.84 -17.31
C PHE A 40 10.72 10.14 -18.56
N GLU A 41 10.88 8.82 -18.52
CA GLU A 41 11.31 8.01 -19.67
C GLU A 41 10.34 8.11 -20.85
N LEU A 42 9.02 8.14 -20.58
CA LEU A 42 7.99 8.22 -21.61
C LEU A 42 7.71 9.64 -22.10
N LEU A 43 7.86 10.65 -21.24
CA LEU A 43 7.39 12.01 -21.51
C LEU A 43 8.51 12.99 -21.89
N THR A 44 9.78 12.65 -21.65
CA THR A 44 10.89 13.58 -21.81
C THR A 44 12.14 12.90 -22.39
N ASP A 45 12.99 13.66 -23.07
CA ASP A 45 14.31 13.18 -23.55
C ASP A 45 15.39 13.20 -22.45
N VAL A 46 15.03 13.53 -21.20
CA VAL A 46 15.97 13.63 -20.09
C VAL A 46 16.23 12.25 -19.51
N ASN A 47 17.49 11.94 -19.20
CA ASN A 47 17.83 10.71 -18.49
C ASN A 47 17.02 10.62 -17.16
N PRO A 48 16.12 9.63 -17.00
CA PRO A 48 15.20 9.54 -15.86
C PRO A 48 15.91 9.39 -14.50
N LEU A 49 17.17 8.96 -14.49
CA LEU A 49 17.96 8.84 -13.27
C LEU A 49 18.20 10.19 -12.59
N VAL A 50 18.38 11.26 -13.37
CA VAL A 50 18.61 12.62 -12.83
C VAL A 50 17.41 13.12 -12.01
N PRO A 51 16.18 13.19 -12.55
CA PRO A 51 15.02 13.66 -11.79
C PRO A 51 14.72 12.75 -10.59
N VAL A 52 14.91 11.42 -10.70
CA VAL A 52 14.73 10.49 -9.58
C VAL A 52 15.69 10.79 -8.43
N ILE A 53 16.98 11.01 -8.71
CA ILE A 53 17.97 11.35 -7.67
C ILE A 53 17.69 12.72 -7.07
N VAL A 54 17.36 13.71 -7.89
CA VAL A 54 17.04 15.07 -7.42
C VAL A 54 15.82 15.03 -6.50
N LEU A 55 14.75 14.35 -6.91
CA LEU A 55 13.53 14.19 -6.12
C LEU A 55 13.82 13.46 -4.80
N ALA A 56 14.55 12.34 -4.83
CA ALA A 56 14.96 11.62 -3.64
C ALA A 56 15.80 12.50 -2.69
N ALA A 57 16.75 13.28 -3.21
CA ALA A 57 17.58 14.18 -2.42
C ALA A 57 16.75 15.31 -1.80
N VAL A 58 15.89 15.97 -2.58
CA VAL A 58 15.03 17.06 -2.10
C VAL A 58 14.12 16.58 -0.98
N VAL A 59 13.41 15.45 -1.20
CA VAL A 59 12.55 14.84 -0.18
C VAL A 59 13.32 14.56 1.09
N THR A 60 14.43 13.83 0.98
CA THR A 60 15.25 13.46 2.14
C THR A 60 15.72 14.68 2.94
N ILE A 61 16.15 15.74 2.26
CA ILE A 61 16.62 16.98 2.89
C ILE A 61 15.47 17.62 3.69
N TYR A 62 14.33 17.94 3.07
CA TYR A 62 13.29 18.67 3.79
C TYR A 62 12.59 17.79 4.83
N SER A 63 12.39 16.49 4.57
CA SER A 63 11.81 15.55 5.53
C SER A 63 12.65 15.42 6.80
N SER A 64 13.99 15.51 6.68
CA SER A 64 14.89 15.46 7.83
C SER A 64 14.73 16.65 8.79
N PHE A 65 14.23 17.79 8.31
CA PHE A 65 14.01 19.00 9.12
C PHE A 65 12.55 19.15 9.56
N GLY A 66 11.60 18.91 8.66
CA GLY A 66 10.20 19.26 8.85
C GLY A 66 9.33 18.18 9.50
N GLY A 67 9.71 16.90 9.36
CA GLY A 67 8.93 15.77 9.86
C GLY A 67 7.46 15.78 9.40
N VAL A 68 6.59 15.13 10.20
CA VAL A 68 5.17 14.92 9.86
C VAL A 68 4.40 16.24 9.71
N TYR A 69 4.75 17.29 10.45
CA TYR A 69 4.04 18.58 10.36
C TYR A 69 4.29 19.29 9.03
N ALA A 70 5.55 19.33 8.59
CA ALA A 70 5.86 19.89 7.27
C ALA A 70 5.19 19.08 6.16
N SER A 71 5.20 17.75 6.27
CA SER A 71 4.53 16.83 5.36
C SER A 71 3.04 17.15 5.20
N LEU A 72 2.34 17.38 6.31
CA LEU A 72 0.92 17.77 6.29
C LEU A 72 0.66 19.08 5.53
N ILE A 73 1.55 20.06 5.68
CA ILE A 73 1.41 21.35 5.00
C ILE A 73 1.66 21.19 3.51
N THR A 74 2.73 20.49 3.11
CA THR A 74 3.06 20.28 1.69
C THR A 74 1.94 19.53 0.98
N ASP A 75 1.40 18.49 1.60
CA ASP A 75 0.28 17.70 1.08
C ASP A 75 -0.96 18.54 0.84
N ALA A 76 -1.28 19.45 1.78
CA ALA A 76 -2.44 20.33 1.66
C ALA A 76 -2.33 21.20 0.40
N PHE A 77 -1.17 21.79 0.12
CA PHE A 77 -0.94 22.54 -1.11
C PHE A 77 -0.93 21.64 -2.35
N GLN A 78 -0.29 20.47 -2.29
CA GLN A 78 -0.13 19.56 -3.43
C GLN A 78 -1.45 18.88 -3.84
N SER A 79 -2.41 18.73 -2.91
CA SER A 79 -3.76 18.25 -3.24
C SER A 79 -4.48 19.12 -4.28
N VAL A 80 -4.19 20.43 -4.28
CA VAL A 80 -4.71 21.36 -5.29
C VAL A 80 -4.08 21.07 -6.66
N PHE A 81 -2.79 20.73 -6.70
CA PHE A 81 -2.12 20.39 -7.95
C PHE A 81 -2.70 19.14 -8.61
N ALA A 82 -3.10 18.14 -7.81
CA ALA A 82 -3.79 16.95 -8.32
C ALA A 82 -5.10 17.34 -9.05
N LEU A 83 -5.90 18.23 -8.47
CA LEU A 83 -7.13 18.73 -9.10
C LEU A 83 -6.83 19.52 -10.39
N VAL A 84 -5.82 20.39 -10.37
CA VAL A 84 -5.39 21.16 -11.56
C VAL A 84 -4.95 20.22 -12.67
N LEU A 85 -4.13 19.21 -12.36
CA LEU A 85 -3.66 18.21 -13.31
C LEU A 85 -4.84 17.52 -13.98
N ILE A 86 -5.80 17.03 -13.20
CA ILE A 86 -6.95 16.30 -13.73
C ILE A 86 -7.81 17.21 -14.61
N ILE A 87 -8.15 18.42 -14.17
CA ILE A 87 -8.96 19.35 -14.96
C ILE A 87 -8.27 19.68 -16.28
N MET A 88 -6.98 20.04 -16.22
CA MET A 88 -6.18 20.38 -17.39
C MET A 88 -6.10 19.20 -18.37
N THR A 89 -5.75 18.01 -17.88
CA THR A 89 -5.58 16.82 -18.73
C THR A 89 -6.91 16.34 -19.30
N SER A 90 -8.00 16.40 -18.52
CA SER A 90 -9.36 16.09 -19.00
C SER A 90 -9.77 16.98 -20.16
N ILE A 91 -9.62 18.30 -20.01
CA ILE A 91 -9.96 19.28 -21.07
C ILE A 91 -9.07 19.03 -22.29
N THR A 92 -7.76 18.87 -22.10
CA THR A 92 -6.82 18.68 -23.20
C THR A 92 -7.12 17.39 -23.98
N ILE A 93 -7.36 16.28 -23.28
CA ILE A 93 -7.71 15.00 -23.88
C ILE A 93 -9.03 15.13 -24.65
N ALA A 94 -10.05 15.75 -24.06
CA ALA A 94 -11.36 15.94 -24.70
C ALA A 94 -11.28 16.75 -26.00
N VAL A 95 -10.34 17.69 -26.11
CA VAL A 95 -10.15 18.52 -27.32
C VAL A 95 -9.29 17.83 -28.38
N ASN A 96 -8.24 17.10 -27.97
CA ASN A 96 -7.22 16.60 -28.89
C ASN A 96 -7.42 15.14 -29.32
N ILE A 97 -8.03 14.30 -28.48
CA ILE A 97 -8.19 12.88 -28.78
C ILE A 97 -9.42 12.62 -29.63
N LYS A 98 -9.22 11.94 -30.75
CA LYS A 98 -10.28 11.44 -31.62
C LYS A 98 -10.33 9.93 -31.52
N ILE A 99 -11.48 9.40 -31.10
CA ILE A 99 -11.72 7.97 -31.04
C ILE A 99 -12.26 7.51 -32.40
N PRO A 100 -11.57 6.58 -33.10
CA PRO A 100 -12.08 6.02 -34.34
C PRO A 100 -13.45 5.35 -34.15
N GLN A 101 -14.31 5.45 -35.16
CA GLN A 101 -15.62 4.80 -35.13
C GLN A 101 -15.46 3.28 -34.99
N GLY A 102 -16.20 2.68 -34.06
CA GLY A 102 -16.13 1.24 -33.76
C GLY A 102 -15.00 0.82 -32.82
N ALA A 103 -14.06 1.72 -32.45
CA ALA A 103 -12.94 1.37 -31.57
C ALA A 103 -13.40 0.81 -30.21
N ILE A 104 -14.45 1.39 -29.63
CA ILE A 104 -14.98 0.94 -28.33
C ILE A 104 -15.43 -0.53 -28.39
N GLU A 105 -16.13 -0.92 -29.45
CA GLU A 105 -16.63 -2.28 -29.63
C GLU A 105 -15.51 -3.27 -29.96
N ASN A 106 -14.56 -2.84 -30.80
CA ASN A 106 -13.41 -3.63 -31.23
C ASN A 106 -12.46 -3.94 -30.08
N VAL A 107 -12.09 -2.94 -29.27
CA VAL A 107 -11.22 -3.14 -28.10
C VAL A 107 -11.99 -3.87 -26.98
N GLY A 108 -13.29 -3.63 -26.85
CA GLY A 108 -14.16 -4.46 -26.03
C GLY A 108 -13.98 -4.33 -24.51
N LEU A 109 -13.29 -3.29 -24.02
CA LEU A 109 -13.01 -3.08 -22.58
C LEU A 109 -14.26 -2.85 -21.71
N LEU A 110 -15.41 -2.55 -22.31
CA LEU A 110 -16.69 -2.41 -21.59
C LEU A 110 -17.41 -3.74 -21.39
N LYS A 111 -16.90 -4.83 -21.96
CA LYS A 111 -17.46 -6.17 -21.78
C LYS A 111 -16.95 -6.76 -20.46
N PRO A 112 -17.79 -7.52 -19.73
CA PRO A 112 -17.32 -8.19 -18.52
C PRO A 112 -16.24 -9.21 -18.87
N THR A 113 -15.11 -9.13 -18.18
CA THR A 113 -14.01 -10.08 -18.31
C THR A 113 -13.75 -10.76 -16.97
N LYS A 114 -13.26 -12.00 -17.02
CA LYS A 114 -12.85 -12.73 -15.80
C LYS A 114 -11.79 -11.94 -15.03
N VAL A 115 -10.77 -11.46 -15.72
CA VAL A 115 -9.69 -10.63 -15.14
C VAL A 115 -10.24 -9.37 -14.48
N GLY A 116 -11.24 -8.71 -15.09
CA GLY A 116 -11.90 -7.54 -14.50
C GLY A 116 -12.58 -7.84 -13.17
N TRP A 117 -13.38 -8.91 -13.09
CA TRP A 117 -14.04 -9.31 -11.85
C TRP A 117 -13.05 -9.74 -10.75
N VAL A 118 -12.03 -10.50 -11.14
CA VAL A 118 -10.93 -10.88 -10.22
C VAL A 118 -10.23 -9.64 -9.69
N THR A 119 -9.91 -8.69 -10.56
CA THR A 119 -9.24 -7.43 -10.20
C THR A 119 -10.08 -6.63 -9.21
N ILE A 120 -11.39 -6.50 -9.43
CA ILE A 120 -12.27 -5.77 -8.48
C ILE A 120 -12.16 -6.39 -7.08
N TYR A 121 -12.25 -7.72 -6.98
CA TYR A 121 -12.15 -8.41 -5.68
C TYR A 121 -10.76 -8.21 -5.05
N VAL A 122 -9.70 -8.49 -5.81
CA VAL A 122 -8.31 -8.41 -5.34
C VAL A 122 -8.01 -6.99 -4.85
N MET A 123 -8.37 -5.96 -5.63
CA MET A 123 -8.10 -4.57 -5.28
C MET A 123 -8.86 -4.11 -4.04
N ILE A 124 -10.11 -4.56 -3.82
CA ILE A 124 -10.85 -4.23 -2.60
C ILE A 124 -10.14 -4.79 -1.37
N ILE A 125 -9.75 -6.07 -1.40
CA ILE A 125 -9.05 -6.71 -0.28
C ILE A 125 -7.66 -6.10 -0.07
N ALA A 126 -6.92 -5.89 -1.16
CA ALA A 126 -5.62 -5.24 -1.16
C ALA A 126 -5.70 -3.87 -0.47
N LEU A 127 -6.54 -2.96 -0.97
CA LEU A 127 -6.66 -1.59 -0.44
C LEU A 127 -7.20 -1.54 0.99
N LEU A 128 -8.17 -2.40 1.34
CA LEU A 128 -8.70 -2.45 2.70
C LEU A 128 -7.63 -2.89 3.69
N SER A 129 -6.88 -3.94 3.35
CA SER A 129 -5.81 -4.44 4.20
C SER A 129 -4.69 -3.41 4.30
N SER A 130 -4.27 -2.84 3.17
CA SER A 130 -3.09 -1.97 3.07
C SER A 130 -3.28 -0.67 3.85
N ALA A 131 -4.50 -0.15 3.90
CA ALA A 131 -4.87 0.98 4.77
C ALA A 131 -4.55 0.73 6.26
N MET A 132 -4.56 -0.54 6.73
CA MET A 132 -4.18 -0.87 8.11
C MET A 132 -2.67 -0.78 8.35
N PHE A 133 -1.84 -0.98 7.34
CA PHE A 133 -0.37 -0.93 7.45
C PHE A 133 0.22 0.40 7.04
N HIS A 134 -0.55 1.22 6.33
CA HIS A 134 -0.09 2.53 5.91
C HIS A 134 0.02 3.52 7.08
N GLN A 135 1.14 3.53 7.82
CA GLN A 135 1.30 4.39 9.02
C GLN A 135 1.08 5.88 8.74
N GLY A 136 1.37 6.35 7.52
CA GLY A 136 1.09 7.73 7.14
C GLY A 136 -0.40 8.11 7.23
N PHE A 137 -1.31 7.17 6.99
CA PHE A 137 -2.76 7.40 7.12
C PHE A 137 -3.17 7.45 8.58
N TRP A 138 -2.64 6.55 9.40
CA TRP A 138 -2.88 6.57 10.84
C TRP A 138 -2.37 7.85 11.50
N GLN A 139 -1.18 8.32 11.14
CA GLN A 139 -0.63 9.58 11.64
C GLN A 139 -1.57 10.76 11.34
N ARG A 140 -2.12 10.84 10.11
CA ARG A 140 -3.09 11.87 9.71
C ARG A 140 -4.41 11.75 10.46
N ALA A 141 -4.91 10.53 10.62
CA ALA A 141 -6.13 10.27 11.37
C ALA A 141 -5.99 10.69 12.84
N PHE A 142 -4.87 10.34 13.49
CA PHE A 142 -4.60 10.69 14.89
C PHE A 142 -4.21 12.16 15.09
N ALA A 143 -3.73 12.85 14.06
CA ALA A 143 -3.48 14.29 14.09
C ALA A 143 -4.75 15.14 13.94
N SER A 144 -5.91 14.52 13.68
CA SER A 144 -7.19 15.23 13.52
C SER A 144 -7.63 15.88 14.83
N LYS A 145 -8.17 17.11 14.74
CA LYS A 145 -8.58 17.92 15.90
C LYS A 145 -9.62 17.23 16.79
N ASN A 146 -10.59 16.56 16.19
CA ASN A 146 -11.64 15.81 16.89
C ASN A 146 -12.31 14.80 15.93
N ASN A 147 -13.16 13.93 16.50
CA ASN A 147 -13.85 12.87 15.74
C ASN A 147 -14.81 13.39 14.67
N ARG A 148 -15.39 14.59 14.83
CA ARG A 148 -16.27 15.18 13.83
C ARG A 148 -15.47 15.59 12.60
N ASP A 149 -14.38 16.32 12.82
CA ASP A 149 -13.50 16.80 11.76
C ASP A 149 -12.83 15.63 11.04
N LEU A 150 -12.42 14.58 11.76
CA LEU A 150 -11.92 13.33 11.18
C LEU A 150 -12.93 12.73 10.21
N ARG A 151 -14.19 12.49 10.64
CA ARG A 151 -15.22 11.89 9.79
C ARG A 151 -15.52 12.71 8.55
N ILE A 152 -15.69 14.03 8.71
CA ILE A 152 -15.97 14.94 7.59
C ILE A 152 -14.79 14.90 6.60
N SER A 153 -13.55 14.99 7.09
CA SER A 153 -12.36 14.96 6.26
C SER A 153 -12.22 13.63 5.52
N THR A 154 -12.55 12.50 6.16
CA THR A 154 -12.56 11.19 5.50
C THR A 154 -13.58 11.12 4.37
N TYR A 155 -14.80 11.63 4.55
CA TYR A 155 -15.81 11.64 3.47
C TYR A 155 -15.43 12.55 2.31
N ILE A 156 -14.89 13.75 2.61
CA ILE A 156 -14.43 14.68 1.58
C ILE A 156 -13.26 14.08 0.81
N GLY A 157 -12.25 13.59 1.54
CA GLY A 157 -11.06 12.96 0.95
C GLY A 157 -11.41 11.74 0.12
N GLY A 158 -12.27 10.85 0.63
CA GLY A 158 -12.75 9.68 -0.11
C GLY A 158 -13.52 10.05 -1.38
N SER A 159 -14.35 11.10 -1.34
CA SER A 159 -15.07 11.59 -2.52
C SER A 159 -14.12 12.15 -3.59
N ILE A 160 -13.12 12.94 -3.17
CA ILE A 160 -12.11 13.48 -4.08
C ILE A 160 -11.30 12.33 -4.71
N VAL A 161 -10.79 11.41 -3.90
CA VAL A 161 -10.03 10.24 -4.40
C VAL A 161 -10.87 9.41 -5.37
N PHE A 162 -12.15 9.16 -5.07
CA PHE A 162 -13.05 8.45 -5.97
C PHE A 162 -13.18 9.14 -7.34
N ILE A 163 -13.40 10.46 -7.36
CA ILE A 163 -13.49 11.24 -8.60
C ILE A 163 -12.16 11.18 -9.36
N LEU A 164 -11.04 11.41 -8.66
CA LEU A 164 -9.72 11.44 -9.27
C LEU A 164 -9.36 10.08 -9.92
N PHE A 165 -9.53 8.98 -9.18
CA PHE A 165 -9.21 7.64 -9.66
C PHE A 165 -10.13 7.20 -10.79
N THR A 166 -11.41 7.60 -10.75
CA THR A 166 -12.34 7.33 -11.86
C THR A 166 -11.88 8.02 -13.14
N LEU A 167 -11.48 9.30 -13.05
CA LEU A 167 -11.02 10.06 -14.21
C LEU A 167 -9.70 9.53 -14.77
N VAL A 168 -8.71 9.24 -13.90
CA VAL A 168 -7.44 8.63 -14.33
C VAL A 168 -7.67 7.26 -14.95
N GLY A 169 -8.55 6.43 -14.37
CA GLY A 169 -8.92 5.13 -14.93
C GLY A 169 -9.56 5.23 -16.33
N ILE A 170 -10.43 6.23 -16.54
CA ILE A 170 -11.01 6.52 -17.86
C ILE A 170 -9.93 6.89 -18.88
N PHE A 171 -8.87 7.61 -18.49
CA PHE A 171 -7.78 7.93 -19.42
C PHE A 171 -7.06 6.68 -19.94
N GLY A 172 -6.96 5.61 -19.15
CA GLY A 172 -6.45 4.32 -19.64
C GLY A 172 -7.36 3.72 -20.72
N LEU A 173 -8.68 3.81 -20.56
CA LEU A 173 -9.64 3.38 -21.59
C LEU A 173 -9.51 4.24 -22.86
N LEU A 174 -9.37 5.55 -22.71
CA LEU A 174 -9.19 6.47 -23.84
C LEU A 174 -7.88 6.20 -24.59
N ALA A 175 -6.80 5.85 -23.89
CA ALA A 175 -5.53 5.46 -24.50
C ALA A 175 -5.72 4.22 -25.39
N ALA A 176 -6.43 3.21 -24.88
CA ALA A 176 -6.73 2.00 -25.65
C ALA A 176 -7.65 2.28 -26.85
N TRP A 177 -8.72 3.07 -26.67
CA TRP A 177 -9.68 3.37 -27.74
C TRP A 177 -9.14 4.32 -28.81
N SER A 178 -8.21 5.21 -28.45
CA SER A 178 -7.53 6.08 -29.42
C SER A 178 -6.40 5.38 -30.17
N GLY A 179 -5.98 4.19 -29.71
CA GLY A 179 -4.88 3.43 -30.29
C GLY A 179 -3.49 3.89 -29.85
N THR A 180 -3.38 4.77 -28.84
CA THR A 180 -2.09 5.19 -28.26
C THR A 180 -1.51 4.15 -27.31
N TRP A 181 -2.29 3.12 -26.95
CA TRP A 181 -1.85 1.97 -26.18
C TRP A 181 -2.59 0.70 -26.63
N SER A 182 -1.91 -0.44 -26.60
CA SER A 182 -2.50 -1.76 -26.86
C SER A 182 -1.92 -2.81 -25.90
N ALA A 183 -2.67 -3.87 -25.64
CA ALA A 183 -2.21 -4.98 -24.79
C ALA A 183 -0.96 -5.68 -25.36
N ASP A 184 -0.78 -5.65 -26.68
CA ASP A 184 0.39 -6.21 -27.39
C ASP A 184 1.60 -5.26 -27.44
N SER A 185 1.50 -4.05 -26.87
CA SER A 185 2.61 -3.10 -26.86
C SER A 185 3.65 -3.45 -25.79
N ASP A 186 4.91 -3.07 -26.02
CA ASP A 186 5.98 -3.22 -25.02
C ASP A 186 5.77 -2.32 -23.78
N ILE A 187 4.78 -1.43 -23.82
CA ILE A 187 4.47 -0.49 -22.74
C ILE A 187 3.45 -1.13 -21.79
N LEU A 188 3.85 -1.23 -20.52
CA LEU A 188 3.02 -1.82 -19.48
C LEU A 188 1.72 -1.03 -19.27
N GLY A 189 0.62 -1.72 -18.96
CA GLY A 189 -0.71 -1.12 -18.85
C GLY A 189 -0.83 0.02 -17.83
N TYR A 190 -0.03 0.02 -16.75
CA TYR A 190 -0.03 1.12 -15.78
C TYR A 190 0.47 2.45 -16.35
N GLN A 191 1.17 2.42 -17.49
CA GLN A 191 1.70 3.61 -18.16
C GLN A 191 0.77 4.14 -19.27
N SER A 192 -0.38 3.52 -19.51
CA SER A 192 -1.32 3.92 -20.57
C SER A 192 -1.75 5.39 -20.49
N TYR A 193 -1.83 5.95 -19.28
CA TYR A 193 -2.08 7.37 -19.08
C TYR A 193 -0.96 8.24 -19.65
N PHE A 194 0.30 7.86 -19.43
CA PHE A 194 1.46 8.60 -19.92
C PHE A 194 1.62 8.48 -21.44
N THR A 195 1.26 7.34 -22.04
CA THR A 195 1.27 7.22 -23.52
C THR A 195 0.25 8.14 -24.16
N LEU A 196 -0.93 8.29 -23.56
CA LEU A 196 -1.93 9.25 -24.00
C LEU A 196 -1.45 10.71 -23.83
N LEU A 197 -0.78 11.01 -22.71
CA LEU A 197 -0.21 12.33 -22.48
C LEU A 197 0.93 12.67 -23.44
N ALA A 198 1.71 11.68 -23.88
CA ALA A 198 2.81 11.89 -24.82
C ALA A 198 2.33 12.43 -26.17
N THR A 199 1.05 12.26 -26.52
CA THR A 199 0.46 12.84 -27.74
C THR A 199 -0.07 14.27 -27.55
N MET A 200 0.07 14.85 -26.34
CA MET A 200 -0.42 16.19 -26.02
C MET A 200 0.61 17.28 -26.37
N PRO A 201 0.20 18.56 -26.48
CA PRO A 201 1.14 19.67 -26.68
C PRO A 201 2.22 19.73 -25.60
N SER A 202 3.45 20.11 -25.96
CA SER A 202 4.61 20.09 -25.06
C SER A 202 4.43 20.90 -23.76
N TRP A 203 3.63 21.97 -23.78
CA TRP A 203 3.34 22.74 -22.57
C TRP A 203 2.48 21.96 -21.56
N VAL A 204 1.58 21.09 -22.03
CA VAL A 204 0.75 20.20 -21.19
C VAL A 204 1.63 19.15 -20.56
N ILE A 205 2.53 18.55 -21.36
CA ILE A 205 3.50 17.56 -20.90
C ILE A 205 4.40 18.18 -19.82
N ALA A 206 4.96 19.38 -20.06
CA ALA A 206 5.82 20.06 -19.11
C ALA A 206 5.12 20.34 -17.77
N ILE A 207 3.90 20.88 -17.79
CA ILE A 207 3.11 21.12 -16.57
C ILE A 207 2.78 19.79 -15.87
N THR A 208 2.41 18.77 -16.63
CA THR A 208 2.12 17.43 -16.11
C THR A 208 3.31 16.86 -15.37
N VAL A 209 4.49 16.85 -15.99
CA VAL A 209 5.74 16.34 -15.40
C VAL A 209 6.06 17.08 -14.09
N VAL A 210 5.90 18.40 -14.06
CA VAL A 210 6.09 19.18 -12.82
C VAL A 210 5.09 18.76 -11.74
N ILE A 211 3.80 18.64 -12.07
CA ILE A 211 2.79 18.30 -11.07
C ILE A 211 2.96 16.87 -10.56
N ILE A 212 3.17 15.87 -11.41
CA ILE A 212 3.38 14.49 -10.97
C ILE A 212 4.63 14.36 -10.10
N THR A 213 5.68 15.13 -10.40
CA THR A 213 6.89 15.21 -9.57
C THR A 213 6.57 15.78 -8.19
N CYS A 214 5.77 16.85 -8.12
CA CYS A 214 5.29 17.40 -6.86
C CYS A 214 4.43 16.40 -6.07
N LEU A 215 3.54 15.66 -6.73
CA LEU A 215 2.72 14.63 -6.09
C LEU A 215 3.58 13.48 -5.56
N ALA A 216 4.61 13.05 -6.30
CA ALA A 216 5.54 12.04 -5.82
C ALA A 216 6.38 12.52 -4.63
N CYS A 217 6.78 13.79 -4.58
CA CYS A 217 7.42 14.35 -3.39
C CYS A 217 6.53 14.22 -2.13
N SER A 218 5.24 14.55 -2.26
CA SER A 218 4.23 14.38 -1.19
C SER A 218 4.15 12.93 -0.71
N ALA A 219 4.00 12.00 -1.65
CA ALA A 219 3.84 10.58 -1.37
C ALA A 219 5.10 9.99 -0.72
N LEU A 220 6.28 10.30 -1.25
CA LEU A 220 7.56 9.82 -0.72
C LEU A 220 7.86 10.36 0.67
N ASP A 221 7.64 11.65 0.91
CA ASP A 221 7.84 12.23 2.25
C ASP A 221 6.91 11.56 3.27
N THR A 222 5.64 11.38 2.89
CA THR A 222 4.68 10.65 3.72
C THR A 222 5.14 9.24 4.05
N CYS A 223 5.58 8.48 3.05
CA CYS A 223 6.04 7.11 3.23
C CYS A 223 7.33 7.04 4.05
N MET A 224 8.25 7.98 3.81
CA MET A 224 9.50 8.09 4.57
C MET A 224 9.24 8.39 6.04
N CYS A 225 8.43 9.42 6.33
CA CYS A 225 8.05 9.78 7.70
C CYS A 225 7.33 8.61 8.41
N ALA A 226 6.46 7.90 7.68
CA ALA A 226 5.75 6.73 8.18
C ALA A 226 6.70 5.53 8.47
N MET A 227 7.67 5.27 7.60
CA MET A 227 8.67 4.22 7.79
C MET A 227 9.55 4.50 9.01
N ILE A 228 10.05 5.73 9.12
CA ILE A 228 10.90 6.16 10.23
C ILE A 228 10.15 6.14 11.56
N ALA A 229 8.88 6.55 11.57
CA ALA A 229 8.04 6.43 12.75
C ALA A 229 7.82 4.96 13.15
N SER A 230 7.59 4.07 12.19
CA SER A 230 7.47 2.62 12.44
C SER A 230 8.74 2.05 13.07
N ILE A 231 9.91 2.43 12.55
CA ILE A 231 11.22 2.06 13.11
C ILE A 231 11.39 2.60 14.54
N ASN A 232 11.04 3.87 14.76
CA ASN A 232 11.13 4.47 16.08
C ASN A 232 10.22 3.78 17.10
N ASP A 233 9.00 3.41 16.69
CA ASP A 233 8.06 2.66 17.54
C ASP A 233 8.58 1.26 17.89
N LEU A 234 9.27 0.57 16.98
CA LEU A 234 9.96 -0.71 17.26
C LEU A 234 11.07 -0.56 18.31
N THR A 235 11.65 0.63 18.44
CA THR A 235 12.63 0.96 19.48
C THR A 235 12.04 1.62 20.72
N TYR A 236 10.72 1.55 20.90
CA TYR A 236 10.00 2.15 22.02
C TYR A 236 10.24 3.65 22.15
N GLN A 237 10.35 4.35 21.01
CA GLN A 237 10.53 5.79 20.93
C GLN A 237 11.82 6.29 21.62
N LYS A 238 12.84 5.42 21.72
CA LYS A 238 14.13 5.74 22.35
C LYS A 238 15.15 6.35 21.38
N MET A 239 14.81 6.51 20.11
CA MET A 239 15.75 7.12 19.15
C MET A 239 15.90 8.61 19.39
N SER A 240 17.15 9.09 19.39
CA SER A 240 17.41 10.52 19.39
C SER A 240 17.09 11.13 18.03
N LEU A 241 16.76 12.43 18.00
CA LEU A 241 16.49 13.15 16.75
C LEU A 241 17.65 13.09 15.75
N ARG A 242 18.90 13.01 16.22
CA ARG A 242 20.07 12.87 15.34
C ARG A 242 20.05 11.53 14.62
N VAL A 243 19.73 10.44 15.33
CA VAL A 243 19.62 9.10 14.74
C VAL A 243 18.49 9.06 13.72
N ILE A 244 17.34 9.65 14.05
CA ILE A 244 16.19 9.76 13.14
C ILE A 244 16.58 10.46 11.83
N ARG A 245 17.29 11.60 11.90
CA ARG A 245 17.75 12.33 10.70
C ARG A 245 18.75 11.54 9.86
N VAL A 246 19.65 10.80 10.50
CA VAL A 246 20.60 9.94 9.78
C VAL A 246 19.88 8.76 9.13
N LEU A 247 18.89 8.16 9.80
CA LEU A 247 18.10 7.07 9.23
C LEU A 247 17.31 7.51 7.99
N VAL A 248 16.72 8.72 8.02
CA VAL A 248 16.07 9.33 6.85
C VAL A 248 17.02 9.34 5.65
N LEU A 249 18.27 9.78 5.84
CA LEU A 249 19.28 9.83 4.79
C LEU A 249 19.69 8.43 4.31
N VAL A 250 19.96 7.52 5.24
CA VAL A 250 20.48 6.18 4.92
C VAL A 250 19.45 5.31 4.22
N ILE A 251 18.17 5.38 4.61
CA ILE A 251 17.09 4.54 4.06
C ILE A 251 16.75 4.93 2.62
N MET A 252 16.93 6.20 2.22
CA MET A 252 16.65 6.60 0.84
C MET A 252 17.60 5.92 -0.16
N ILE A 253 18.84 5.59 0.24
CA ILE A 253 19.83 4.96 -0.65
C ILE A 253 19.33 3.61 -1.21
N PRO A 254 18.95 2.61 -0.39
CA PRO A 254 18.44 1.35 -0.92
C PRO A 254 17.11 1.51 -1.66
N VAL A 255 16.27 2.48 -1.30
CA VAL A 255 15.02 2.78 -2.02
C VAL A 255 15.32 3.18 -3.47
N VAL A 256 16.24 4.13 -3.67
CA VAL A 256 16.68 4.56 -5.01
C VAL A 256 17.34 3.42 -5.77
N VAL A 257 18.22 2.64 -5.13
CA VAL A 257 18.91 1.52 -5.81
C VAL A 257 17.91 0.46 -6.29
N VAL A 258 16.89 0.15 -5.50
CA VAL A 258 15.87 -0.84 -5.89
C VAL A 258 14.92 -0.27 -6.94
N SER A 259 14.54 1.01 -6.87
CA SER A 259 13.64 1.62 -7.87
C SER A 259 14.27 1.68 -9.26
N LEU A 260 15.60 1.82 -9.34
CA LEU A 260 16.34 1.78 -10.62
C LEU A 260 16.31 0.42 -11.31
N LYS A 261 15.86 -0.65 -10.65
CA LYS A 261 15.66 -1.96 -11.29
C LYS A 261 14.40 -2.03 -12.16
N GLN A 262 13.58 -0.97 -12.18
CA GLN A 262 12.38 -0.84 -13.01
C GLN A 262 11.45 -2.06 -12.92
N ILE A 263 11.30 -2.61 -11.71
CA ILE A 263 10.33 -3.67 -11.45
C ILE A 263 8.93 -3.08 -11.63
N ASP A 264 8.04 -3.81 -12.29
CA ASP A 264 6.63 -3.40 -12.47
C ASP A 264 6.02 -2.88 -11.17
N VAL A 265 5.57 -1.63 -11.20
CA VAL A 265 5.03 -0.89 -10.07
C VAL A 265 3.84 -1.62 -9.44
N LEU A 266 2.97 -2.20 -10.28
CA LEU A 266 1.80 -2.94 -9.79
C LEU A 266 2.23 -4.20 -9.03
N LYS A 267 3.28 -4.88 -9.47
CA LYS A 267 3.82 -6.05 -8.76
C LYS A 267 4.38 -5.66 -7.39
N ILE A 268 5.08 -4.53 -7.31
CA ILE A 268 5.63 -4.02 -6.03
C ILE A 268 4.50 -3.73 -5.03
N PHE A 269 3.46 -3.01 -5.47
CA PHE A 269 2.32 -2.68 -4.61
C PHE A 269 1.54 -3.94 -4.22
N LEU A 270 1.27 -4.85 -5.16
CA LEU A 270 0.55 -6.08 -4.87
C LEU A 270 1.31 -7.02 -3.93
N LEU A 271 2.64 -7.05 -4.01
CA LEU A 271 3.46 -7.77 -3.03
C LEU A 271 3.24 -7.22 -1.62
N ALA A 272 3.30 -5.89 -1.46
CA ALA A 272 3.06 -5.23 -0.18
C ALA A 272 1.63 -5.47 0.32
N ASP A 273 0.65 -5.39 -0.58
CA ASP A 273 -0.76 -5.58 -0.29
C ASP A 273 -1.10 -7.02 0.04
N LEU A 274 -0.45 -8.01 -0.58
CA LEU A 274 -0.64 -9.43 -0.27
C LEU A 274 -0.09 -9.76 1.13
N MET A 275 1.10 -9.24 1.47
CA MET A 275 1.64 -9.36 2.83
C MET A 275 0.72 -8.74 3.88
N SER A 276 0.18 -7.57 3.58
CA SER A 276 -0.82 -6.89 4.40
C SER A 276 -2.11 -7.72 4.52
N SER A 277 -2.64 -8.22 3.41
CA SER A 277 -3.85 -9.05 3.37
C SER A 277 -3.70 -10.34 4.19
N ALA A 278 -2.50 -10.92 4.19
CA ALA A 278 -2.17 -12.10 4.97
C ALA A 278 -2.13 -11.85 6.49
N THR A 279 -1.99 -10.59 6.93
CA THR A 279 -1.70 -10.27 8.33
C THR A 279 -2.68 -9.28 8.95
N PHE A 280 -3.61 -8.68 8.19
CA PHE A 280 -4.53 -7.67 8.71
C PHE A 280 -5.64 -8.23 9.60
N ILE A 281 -6.06 -9.49 9.42
CA ILE A 281 -7.23 -10.05 10.12
C ILE A 281 -7.08 -10.01 11.65
N PRO A 282 -5.97 -10.48 12.26
CA PRO A 282 -5.79 -10.40 13.71
C PRO A 282 -5.79 -8.95 14.21
N ILE A 283 -5.23 -8.03 13.44
CA ILE A 283 -5.18 -6.60 13.76
C ILE A 283 -6.60 -6.02 13.76
N PHE A 284 -7.39 -6.34 12.73
CA PHE A 284 -8.76 -5.90 12.58
C PHE A 284 -9.67 -6.45 13.70
N ILE A 285 -9.53 -7.74 14.03
CA ILE A 285 -10.22 -8.37 15.16
C ILE A 285 -9.86 -7.68 16.48
N GLY A 286 -8.59 -7.27 16.64
CA GLY A 286 -8.12 -6.55 17.82
C GLY A 286 -8.87 -5.24 18.10
N LEU A 287 -9.34 -4.57 17.04
CA LEU A 287 -10.13 -3.33 17.13
C LEU A 287 -11.56 -3.55 17.63
N ILE A 288 -12.07 -4.79 17.55
CA ILE A 288 -13.44 -5.14 17.92
C ILE A 288 -13.46 -5.62 19.38
N HIS A 289 -14.11 -4.86 20.27
CA HIS A 289 -14.12 -5.13 21.71
C HIS A 289 -14.67 -6.51 22.09
N GLN A 290 -15.61 -7.04 21.30
CA GLN A 290 -16.22 -8.36 21.51
C GLN A 290 -15.22 -9.51 21.36
N PHE A 291 -14.12 -9.30 20.63
CA PHE A 291 -13.05 -10.30 20.44
C PHE A 291 -11.85 -10.05 21.36
N SER A 292 -12.06 -9.41 22.51
CA SER A 292 -11.03 -9.19 23.53
C SER A 292 -10.39 -10.47 24.07
N PHE A 293 -11.07 -11.62 23.92
CA PHE A 293 -10.56 -12.94 24.29
C PHE A 293 -9.42 -13.46 23.42
N ILE A 294 -9.22 -12.89 22.22
CA ILE A 294 -8.06 -13.20 21.37
C ILE A 294 -6.82 -12.55 21.98
N GLU A 295 -5.82 -13.37 22.29
CA GLU A 295 -4.56 -12.95 22.91
C GLU A 295 -3.43 -12.82 21.87
N GLU A 296 -2.26 -12.35 22.33
CA GLU A 296 -1.08 -12.13 21.49
C GLU A 296 -0.65 -13.38 20.71
N PHE A 297 -0.65 -14.54 21.36
CA PHE A 297 -0.27 -15.81 20.73
C PHE A 297 -1.18 -16.14 19.54
N ASP A 298 -2.50 -16.05 19.74
CA ASP A 298 -3.50 -16.34 18.72
C ASP A 298 -3.34 -15.41 17.51
N ALA A 299 -3.09 -14.13 17.78
CA ALA A 299 -2.89 -13.12 16.75
C ALA A 299 -1.59 -13.33 15.95
N CYS A 300 -0.50 -13.71 16.63
CA CYS A 300 0.77 -14.03 15.97
C CYS A 300 0.65 -15.28 15.08
N VAL A 301 -0.01 -16.33 15.58
CA VAL A 301 -0.29 -17.55 14.80
C VAL A 301 -1.16 -17.22 13.59
N GLY A 302 -2.15 -16.34 13.74
CA GLY A 302 -2.96 -15.83 12.64
C GLY A 302 -2.16 -15.08 11.57
N ALA A 303 -1.30 -14.15 11.97
CA ALA A 303 -0.49 -13.37 11.03
C ALA A 303 0.49 -14.27 10.25
N ILE A 304 1.20 -15.16 10.93
CA ILE A 304 2.11 -16.11 10.29
C ILE A 304 1.31 -17.09 9.41
N GLY A 305 0.20 -17.60 9.94
CA GLY A 305 -0.68 -18.55 9.26
C GLY A 305 -1.28 -18.02 7.96
N GLY A 306 -1.59 -16.73 7.87
CA GLY A 306 -2.05 -16.12 6.62
C GLY A 306 -0.97 -16.16 5.53
N ILE A 307 0.28 -15.86 5.87
CA ILE A 307 1.41 -15.93 4.92
C ILE A 307 1.65 -17.39 4.50
N LEU A 308 1.64 -18.32 5.47
CA LEU A 308 1.78 -19.76 5.20
C LEU A 308 0.66 -20.25 4.27
N SER A 309 -0.57 -19.74 4.45
CA SER A 309 -1.73 -20.16 3.66
C SER A 309 -1.60 -19.79 2.18
N VAL A 310 -0.96 -18.67 1.85
CA VAL A 310 -0.63 -18.32 0.46
C VAL A 310 0.35 -19.32 -0.14
N GLY A 311 1.43 -19.66 0.58
CA GLY A 311 2.41 -20.65 0.12
C GLY A 311 1.84 -22.07 -0.02
N ILE A 312 0.97 -22.47 0.91
CA ILE A 312 0.23 -23.75 0.85
C ILE A 312 -0.70 -23.77 -0.36
N PHE A 313 -1.51 -22.72 -0.53
CA PHE A 313 -2.39 -22.57 -1.69
C PHE A 313 -1.61 -22.64 -3.00
N GLY A 314 -0.52 -21.86 -3.12
CA GLY A 314 0.33 -21.87 -4.30
C GLY A 314 0.92 -23.26 -4.57
N THR A 315 1.36 -23.97 -3.53
CA THR A 315 1.94 -25.31 -3.67
C THR A 315 0.91 -26.31 -4.19
N ILE A 316 -0.33 -26.21 -3.74
CA ILE A 316 -1.44 -27.04 -4.22
C ILE A 316 -1.80 -26.65 -5.66
N TYR A 317 -1.84 -25.35 -5.97
CA TYR A 317 -2.24 -24.83 -7.27
C TYR A 317 -1.25 -25.17 -8.39
N TYR A 318 0.05 -24.98 -8.16
CA TYR A 318 1.10 -25.25 -9.14
C TYR A 318 1.64 -26.69 -9.07
N GLY A 319 1.25 -27.47 -8.04
CA GLY A 319 1.71 -28.84 -7.84
C GLY A 319 3.17 -28.95 -7.41
N ASN A 320 3.86 -27.84 -7.13
CA ASN A 320 5.23 -27.82 -6.63
C ASN A 320 5.44 -26.75 -5.55
N ALA A 321 6.35 -26.99 -4.62
CA ALA A 321 6.60 -26.06 -3.53
C ALA A 321 7.33 -24.78 -3.99
N LYS A 322 8.19 -24.89 -5.00
CA LYS A 322 9.03 -23.78 -5.46
C LYS A 322 8.19 -22.64 -6.05
N ASP A 323 7.30 -22.96 -6.98
CA ASP A 323 6.42 -21.96 -7.62
C ASP A 323 5.29 -21.58 -6.67
N GLY A 324 4.87 -22.51 -5.80
CA GLY A 324 3.91 -22.22 -4.74
C GLY A 324 4.36 -21.14 -3.74
N TRP A 325 5.58 -21.21 -3.24
CA TRP A 325 6.17 -20.14 -2.44
C TRP A 325 6.54 -18.91 -3.28
N GLY A 326 6.88 -19.12 -4.55
CA GLY A 326 7.08 -18.06 -5.54
C GLY A 326 5.85 -17.17 -5.74
N LEU A 327 4.64 -17.70 -5.54
CA LEU A 327 3.38 -16.95 -5.64
C LEU A 327 3.31 -15.75 -4.69
N LEU A 328 3.99 -15.79 -3.53
CA LEU A 328 4.08 -14.62 -2.64
C LEU A 328 4.69 -13.40 -3.32
N MET A 329 5.57 -13.60 -4.30
CA MET A 329 6.19 -12.53 -5.08
C MET A 329 5.33 -12.06 -6.27
N LEU A 330 4.21 -12.75 -6.55
CA LEU A 330 3.32 -12.49 -7.69
C LEU A 330 4.12 -12.27 -9.00
N PRO A 331 4.93 -13.26 -9.43
CA PRO A 331 5.89 -13.09 -10.53
C PRO A 331 5.25 -12.61 -11.83
N ASP A 332 4.01 -13.03 -12.08
CA ASP A 332 3.27 -12.74 -13.30
C ASP A 332 2.34 -11.52 -13.20
N GLY A 333 2.20 -10.91 -12.01
CA GLY A 333 1.39 -9.71 -11.79
C GLY A 333 -0.13 -9.95 -11.77
N LEU A 334 -0.91 -8.87 -11.91
CA LEU A 334 -2.37 -8.87 -11.69
C LEU A 334 -3.20 -9.38 -12.87
N TYR A 335 -2.73 -9.16 -14.09
CA TYR A 335 -3.54 -9.28 -15.30
C TYR A 335 -3.50 -10.67 -15.95
N MET A 336 -3.15 -11.69 -15.18
CA MET A 336 -3.12 -13.07 -15.66
C MET A 336 -4.54 -13.63 -15.81
N ASP A 337 -4.77 -14.39 -16.88
CA ASP A 337 -6.03 -15.12 -17.06
C ASP A 337 -6.04 -16.46 -16.31
N ASP A 338 -5.58 -16.45 -15.06
CA ASP A 338 -5.59 -17.60 -14.16
C ASP A 338 -6.30 -17.26 -12.83
N TYR A 339 -6.28 -18.18 -11.88
CA TYR A 339 -6.87 -17.98 -10.55
C TYR A 339 -5.80 -17.86 -9.46
N SER A 340 -4.52 -17.72 -9.82
CA SER A 340 -3.41 -17.73 -8.88
C SER A 340 -3.46 -16.52 -7.94
N VAL A 341 -3.62 -15.32 -8.50
CA VAL A 341 -3.71 -14.06 -7.73
C VAL A 341 -4.99 -14.02 -6.90
N LEU A 342 -6.12 -14.39 -7.49
CA LEU A 342 -7.39 -14.49 -6.77
C LEU A 342 -7.27 -15.42 -5.57
N GLY A 343 -6.71 -16.61 -5.80
CA GLY A 343 -6.51 -17.62 -4.78
C GLY A 343 -5.55 -17.18 -3.68
N ALA A 344 -4.47 -16.45 -4.03
CA ALA A 344 -3.58 -15.85 -3.04
C ALA A 344 -4.31 -14.84 -2.14
N PHE A 345 -5.09 -13.92 -2.73
CA PHE A 345 -5.84 -12.90 -1.99
C PHE A 345 -7.08 -13.45 -1.25
N LEU A 346 -7.53 -14.67 -1.57
CA LEU A 346 -8.50 -15.41 -0.77
C LEU A 346 -7.83 -16.18 0.37
N ALA A 347 -6.77 -16.92 0.06
CA ALA A 347 -6.05 -17.76 1.00
C ALA A 347 -5.37 -16.96 2.11
N ALA A 348 -4.86 -15.77 1.81
CA ALA A 348 -4.23 -14.87 2.76
C ALA A 348 -5.14 -14.53 3.97
N PRO A 349 -6.28 -13.83 3.79
CA PRO A 349 -7.14 -13.46 4.91
C PRO A 349 -7.90 -14.64 5.52
N ILE A 350 -8.36 -15.59 4.70
CA ILE A 350 -9.08 -16.78 5.19
C ILE A 350 -8.14 -17.64 6.04
N GLY A 351 -6.92 -17.86 5.54
CA GLY A 351 -5.86 -18.52 6.27
C GLY A 351 -5.56 -17.82 7.58
N SER A 352 -5.39 -16.50 7.55
CA SER A 352 -5.14 -15.71 8.75
C SER A 352 -6.24 -15.89 9.80
N LEU A 353 -7.50 -15.87 9.38
CA LEU A 353 -8.65 -16.12 10.26
C LEU A 353 -8.65 -17.53 10.85
N ILE A 354 -8.46 -18.55 10.02
CA ILE A 354 -8.44 -19.97 10.43
C ILE A 354 -7.31 -20.20 11.44
N PHE A 355 -6.10 -19.75 11.14
CA PHE A 355 -4.95 -19.89 12.03
C PHE A 355 -5.11 -19.11 13.34
N THR A 356 -5.76 -17.94 13.31
CA THR A 356 -6.13 -17.21 14.54
C THR A 356 -7.06 -18.05 15.41
N GLY A 357 -8.09 -18.66 14.82
CA GLY A 357 -9.02 -19.55 15.51
C GLY A 357 -8.35 -20.82 16.04
N LEU A 358 -7.44 -21.43 15.27
CA LEU A 358 -6.65 -22.58 15.71
C LEU A 358 -5.72 -22.21 16.88
N GLY A 359 -5.06 -21.06 16.82
CA GLY A 359 -4.24 -20.53 17.91
C GLY A 359 -5.05 -20.38 19.20
N PHE A 360 -6.24 -19.77 19.09
CA PHE A 360 -7.18 -19.65 20.21
C PHE A 360 -7.61 -21.02 20.79
N CYS A 361 -7.95 -21.98 19.93
CA CYS A 361 -8.33 -23.33 20.37
C CYS A 361 -7.18 -24.04 21.07
N LEU A 362 -5.96 -23.99 20.50
CA LEU A 362 -4.76 -24.60 21.08
C LEU A 362 -4.45 -24.01 22.44
N ARG A 363 -4.49 -22.68 22.57
CA ARG A 363 -4.28 -21.98 23.84
C ARG A 363 -5.36 -22.34 24.86
N SER A 364 -6.62 -22.37 24.45
CA SER A 364 -7.75 -22.74 25.32
C SER A 364 -7.62 -24.16 25.85
N VAL A 365 -7.21 -25.11 25.00
CA VAL A 365 -6.93 -26.49 25.40
C VAL A 365 -5.74 -26.55 26.35
N PHE A 366 -4.64 -25.87 26.04
CA PHE A 366 -3.46 -25.81 26.90
C PHE A 366 -3.79 -25.28 28.30
N LEU A 367 -4.56 -24.20 28.40
CA LEU A 367 -4.99 -23.61 29.68
C LEU A 367 -5.94 -24.51 30.47
N ARG A 368 -6.73 -25.38 29.81
CA ARG A 368 -7.56 -26.39 30.48
C ARG A 368 -6.72 -27.52 31.10
N PHE A 369 -5.65 -27.95 30.43
CA PHE A 369 -4.76 -29.01 30.94
C PHE A 369 -3.70 -28.50 31.92
N PHE A 370 -3.27 -27.25 31.77
CA PHE A 370 -2.29 -26.59 32.64
C PHE A 370 -2.84 -25.26 33.18
N PRO A 371 -3.83 -25.30 34.08
CA PRO A 371 -4.37 -24.08 34.67
C PRO A 371 -3.26 -23.30 35.39
N ARG A 372 -3.11 -22.01 35.08
CA ARG A 372 -2.18 -21.13 35.79
C ARG A 372 -2.54 -21.12 37.28
N LYS A 373 -1.64 -21.62 38.13
CA LYS A 373 -1.77 -21.66 39.61
C LYS A 373 -1.87 -20.27 40.29
N GLN A 374 -1.95 -19.16 39.56
CA GLN A 374 -1.60 -17.83 40.07
C GLN A 374 -2.77 -16.92 40.47
N GLN A 375 -4.02 -17.41 40.58
CA GLN A 375 -5.16 -16.59 41.02
C GLN A 375 -5.76 -16.98 42.38
N VAL A 376 -5.20 -17.95 43.09
CA VAL A 376 -5.70 -18.33 44.43
C VAL A 376 -4.97 -17.60 45.57
N GLU A 377 -3.75 -17.09 45.37
CA GLU A 377 -3.03 -16.39 46.44
C GLU A 377 -3.44 -14.92 46.64
N GLN A 378 -3.86 -14.22 45.57
CA GLN A 378 -4.29 -12.81 45.69
C GLN A 378 -5.69 -12.64 46.29
N SER A 379 -6.56 -13.65 46.23
CA SER A 379 -7.86 -13.61 46.92
C SER A 379 -7.74 -13.93 48.42
N SER A 380 -6.73 -14.71 48.83
CA SER A 380 -6.48 -15.01 50.24
C SER A 380 -5.79 -13.89 51.02
N GLU A 381 -5.01 -13.02 50.36
CA GLU A 381 -4.44 -11.83 51.02
C GLU A 381 -5.44 -10.68 51.13
N MET A 382 -6.36 -10.54 50.18
CA MET A 382 -7.40 -9.49 50.19
C MET A 382 -8.55 -9.76 51.17
N GLN A 383 -8.63 -10.97 51.76
CA GLN A 383 -9.55 -11.30 52.86
C GLN A 383 -8.89 -11.17 54.25
N LYS A 384 -7.61 -10.78 54.32
CA LYS A 384 -6.87 -10.59 55.57
C LYS A 384 -6.42 -9.15 55.83
N ILE A 385 -6.90 -8.19 55.03
CA ILE A 385 -6.78 -6.74 55.24
C ILE A 385 -8.19 -6.19 55.23
#